data_AF-A0A8C9FXA3-F1
#
_entry.id   AF-A0A8C9FXA3-F1
#
_cell.length_a   1.000
_cell.length_b   1.000
_cell.length_c   1.000
_cell.angle_alpha   90.00
_cell.angle_beta   90.00
_cell.angle_gamma   90.00
#
_symmetry.space_group_name_H-M   'P 1'
#
loop_
_entity.id
_entity.type
_entity.pdbx_description
1 polymer ?
#
loop_
_entity_poly.entity_id
_entity_poly.type
_entity_poly.pdbx_seq_one_letter_code
_entity_poly.pdbx_strand_id
1 'polypeptide(L)'
;DCTRVMWTPPLRESFSYPFLVLQMLLLTYILRIPNINKGSLIALCVSNIFFMLPWQFAQFVLLTQIASLFAVYIMGYIDSCKLQKILSVHMVSLVVCFILMFGNSMLLTSYYAASLVVIWGGLLHSECLFKVIEGCAWLVGTVTLKYLTSLAFGVADDAHIGNILKAKFIGYKDFDTLMYTCAAEFDFMEKEVIYHALQLLAYGVLAILIMRLKLFLTPHLCVMASLLCSKQLFGWLFCKIQPKTLVFAILALMAIEGSANLQTQWNIMGEFSNLPQEELLEWIQVNTRQDAVFAGAMPTMASVKLSALRPVVNHPHYEDAGLRARTKIVYSMYSRKPAKEVKKELIKLGVNYYILEESLCVSRKKPGCSMPEIWDVEDPANSGRIPLCTLMSQDSRPYFITVFENSNYRVLKIPNE
;
A
#
# COMPACT_ATOMS: atom_id res chain seq x y z
N ASP A 1 -12.14 19.46 7.35
CA ASP A 1 -10.82 19.06 7.87
C ASP A 1 -10.07 17.95 7.14
N CYS A 2 -10.52 17.45 5.98
CA CYS A 2 -9.71 16.55 5.13
C CYS A 2 -8.75 17.30 4.19
N THR A 3 -8.84 18.63 4.13
CA THR A 3 -8.03 19.54 3.29
C THR A 3 -6.65 19.85 3.88
N ARG A 4 -6.38 19.50 5.15
CA ARG A 4 -5.13 19.90 5.86
C ARG A 4 -3.97 18.92 5.69
N VAL A 5 -4.18 17.75 5.09
CA VAL A 5 -3.16 16.71 4.91
C VAL A 5 -3.00 16.40 3.42
N MET A 6 -2.47 17.37 2.66
CA MET A 6 -2.24 17.24 1.21
C MET A 6 -1.08 16.28 0.87
N TRP A 7 -0.09 16.16 1.77
CA TRP A 7 1.19 15.48 1.48
C TRP A 7 1.22 13.99 1.81
N THR A 8 0.25 13.53 2.58
CA THR A 8 -0.10 12.12 2.67
C THR A 8 -1.62 12.14 2.63
N PRO A 9 -2.28 11.58 1.60
CA PRO A 9 -3.70 11.29 1.76
C PRO A 9 -3.85 10.59 3.11
N PRO A 10 -4.90 10.82 3.91
CA PRO A 10 -5.22 9.96 5.03
C PRO A 10 -5.59 8.58 4.47
N LEU A 11 -4.58 7.88 3.96
CA LEU A 11 -4.59 6.52 3.50
C LEU A 11 -5.07 5.71 4.69
N ARG A 12 -6.04 4.85 4.44
CA ARG A 12 -6.61 3.97 5.47
C ARG A 12 -5.48 3.19 6.17
N GLU A 13 -4.44 2.87 5.42
CA GLU A 13 -3.19 2.25 5.79
C GLU A 13 -2.43 3.00 6.90
N SER A 14 -2.46 4.34 6.88
CA SER A 14 -1.81 5.18 7.90
C SER A 14 -2.40 4.94 9.30
N PHE A 15 -3.69 4.60 9.39
CA PHE A 15 -4.32 4.23 10.67
C PHE A 15 -3.84 2.87 11.21
N SER A 16 -3.26 2.02 10.35
CA SER A 16 -2.75 0.70 10.74
C SER A 16 -1.34 0.76 11.32
N TYR A 17 -0.55 1.78 10.94
CA TYR A 17 0.88 1.86 11.30
C TYR A 17 1.16 1.82 12.82
N PRO A 18 0.44 2.56 13.69
CA PRO A 18 0.67 2.48 15.14
C PRO A 18 0.47 1.06 15.69
N PHE A 19 -0.50 0.33 15.14
CA PHE A 19 -0.79 -1.04 15.53
C PHE A 19 0.27 -2.02 15.04
N LEU A 20 0.88 -1.79 13.87
CA LEU A 20 2.05 -2.56 13.42
C LEU A 20 3.20 -2.46 14.43
N VAL A 21 3.54 -1.24 14.85
CA VAL A 21 4.63 -1.01 15.81
C VAL A 21 4.33 -1.65 17.16
N LEU A 22 3.11 -1.47 17.67
CA LEU A 22 2.65 -2.07 18.93
C LEU A 22 2.71 -3.61 18.87
N GLN A 23 2.25 -4.18 17.77
CA GLN A 23 2.22 -5.62 17.52
C GLN A 23 3.63 -6.22 17.47
N MET A 24 4.57 -5.56 16.79
CA MET A 24 5.99 -5.95 16.77
C MET A 24 6.64 -5.89 18.16
N LEU A 25 6.31 -4.86 18.95
CA LEU A 25 6.77 -4.71 20.33
C LEU A 25 6.22 -5.83 21.23
N LEU A 26 4.92 -6.12 21.14
CA LEU A 26 4.26 -7.18 21.90
C LEU A 26 4.81 -8.56 21.55
N LEU A 27 5.02 -8.84 20.26
CA LEU A 27 5.63 -10.09 19.81
C LEU A 27 7.04 -10.25 20.39
N THR A 28 7.88 -9.21 20.29
CA THR A 28 9.23 -9.22 20.84
C THR A 28 9.23 -9.44 22.36
N TYR A 29 8.28 -8.83 23.07
CA TYR A 29 8.08 -9.04 24.50
C TYR A 29 7.70 -10.49 24.83
N ILE A 30 6.73 -11.07 24.10
CA ILE A 30 6.28 -12.47 24.28
C ILE A 30 7.41 -13.47 24.01
N LEU A 31 8.25 -13.21 23.01
CA LEU A 31 9.39 -14.09 22.70
C LEU A 31 10.40 -14.14 23.84
N ARG A 32 10.68 -13.01 24.50
CA ARG A 32 11.69 -12.88 25.56
C ARG A 32 11.30 -13.49 26.92
N ILE A 33 10.01 -13.68 27.19
CA ILE A 33 9.55 -14.15 28.51
C ILE A 33 9.41 -15.67 28.50
N PRO A 34 9.83 -16.38 29.56
CA PRO A 34 9.68 -17.84 29.63
C PRO A 34 8.20 -18.27 29.65
N ASN A 35 7.38 -17.59 30.46
CA ASN A 35 5.94 -17.88 30.59
C ASN A 35 5.09 -16.81 29.93
N ILE A 36 4.23 -17.23 29.00
CA ILE A 36 3.39 -16.30 28.24
C ILE A 36 2.19 -15.89 29.07
N ASN A 37 2.04 -14.58 29.30
CA ASN A 37 0.89 -14.01 29.98
C ASN A 37 -0.32 -13.94 29.04
N LYS A 38 -1.51 -14.33 29.54
CA LYS A 38 -2.77 -14.24 28.77
C LYS A 38 -3.05 -12.81 28.29
N GLY A 39 -2.78 -11.80 29.13
CA GLY A 39 -2.95 -10.39 28.78
C GLY A 39 -2.13 -9.97 27.56
N SER A 40 -0.90 -10.46 27.43
CA SER A 40 -0.03 -10.15 26.28
C SER A 40 -0.53 -10.80 24.99
N LEU A 41 -1.11 -12.00 25.06
CA LEU A 41 -1.74 -12.66 23.90
C LEU A 41 -3.03 -11.93 23.46
N ILE A 42 -3.84 -11.46 24.42
CA ILE A 42 -5.04 -10.67 24.12
C ILE A 42 -4.63 -9.34 23.48
N ALA A 43 -3.63 -8.65 24.04
CA ALA A 43 -3.11 -7.41 23.46
C ALA A 43 -2.61 -7.63 22.02
N LEU A 44 -1.86 -8.72 21.77
CA LEU A 44 -1.40 -9.07 20.43
C LEU A 44 -2.58 -9.32 19.48
N CYS A 45 -3.62 -10.01 19.94
CA CYS A 45 -4.84 -10.26 19.15
C CYS A 45 -5.53 -8.96 18.75
N VAL A 46 -5.74 -8.07 19.72
CA VAL A 46 -6.37 -6.76 19.50
C VAL A 46 -5.54 -5.90 18.55
N SER A 47 -4.22 -5.84 18.75
CA SER A 47 -3.32 -5.11 17.84
C SER A 47 -3.34 -5.67 16.42
N ASN A 48 -3.35 -7.00 16.25
CA ASN A 48 -3.49 -7.63 14.93
C ASN A 48 -4.82 -7.25 14.24
N ILE A 49 -5.93 -7.21 14.99
CA ILE A 49 -7.24 -6.82 14.44
C ILE A 49 -7.21 -5.37 13.96
N PHE A 50 -6.76 -4.44 14.81
CA PHE A 50 -6.66 -3.02 14.43
C PHE A 50 -5.59 -2.74 13.37
N PHE A 51 -4.63 -3.65 13.17
CA PHE A 51 -3.69 -3.58 12.05
C PHE A 51 -4.32 -4.05 10.72
N MET A 52 -5.14 -5.11 10.74
CA MET A 52 -5.75 -5.66 9.52
C MET A 52 -7.01 -4.91 9.07
N LEU A 53 -7.81 -4.36 10.00
CA LEU A 53 -9.06 -3.68 9.67
C LEU A 53 -8.89 -2.48 8.71
N PRO A 54 -7.89 -1.59 8.90
CA PRO A 54 -7.71 -0.44 8.04
C PRO A 54 -6.82 -0.76 6.82
N TRP A 55 -5.99 -1.81 6.87
CA TRP A 55 -5.08 -2.12 5.78
C TRP A 55 -5.30 -3.53 5.24
N GLN A 56 -5.94 -3.61 4.08
CA GLN A 56 -6.25 -4.87 3.41
C GLN A 56 -5.01 -5.70 3.05
N PHE A 57 -3.87 -5.06 2.75
CA PHE A 57 -2.60 -5.72 2.46
C PHE A 57 -1.74 -6.04 3.69
N ALA A 58 -2.23 -5.74 4.90
CA ALA A 58 -1.56 -6.11 6.16
C ALA A 58 -1.19 -7.59 6.23
N GLN A 59 -1.98 -8.45 5.56
CA GLN A 59 -1.72 -9.88 5.44
C GLN A 59 -0.33 -10.22 4.88
N PHE A 60 0.24 -9.41 3.99
CA PHE A 60 1.60 -9.65 3.47
C PHE A 60 2.67 -9.37 4.52
N VAL A 61 2.48 -8.32 5.34
CA VAL A 61 3.38 -8.01 6.44
C VAL A 61 3.29 -9.08 7.53
N LEU A 62 2.09 -9.57 7.84
CA LEU A 62 1.91 -10.67 8.79
C LEU A 62 2.46 -12.00 8.25
N LEU A 63 2.36 -12.24 6.93
CA LEU A 63 2.98 -13.40 6.29
C LEU A 63 4.50 -13.41 6.48
N THR A 64 5.19 -12.29 6.23
CA THR A 64 6.66 -12.22 6.42
C THR A 64 7.03 -12.38 7.89
N GLN A 65 6.21 -11.86 8.81
CA GLN A 65 6.39 -12.06 10.23
C GLN A 65 6.25 -13.54 10.64
N ILE A 66 5.20 -14.23 10.20
CA ILE A 66 5.02 -15.66 10.48
C ILE A 66 6.14 -16.50 9.85
N ALA A 67 6.56 -16.17 8.62
CA ALA A 67 7.70 -16.80 7.97
C ALA A 67 8.98 -16.65 8.80
N SER A 68 9.21 -15.46 9.35
CA SER A 68 10.37 -15.19 10.22
C SER A 68 10.31 -15.99 11.53
N LEU A 69 9.13 -16.08 12.16
CA LEU A 69 8.92 -16.85 13.38
C LEU A 69 9.12 -18.35 13.14
N PHE A 70 8.66 -18.85 12.00
CA PHE A 70 8.84 -20.23 11.61
C PHE A 70 10.31 -20.55 11.30
N ALA A 71 11.05 -19.65 10.63
CA ALA A 71 12.48 -19.79 10.44
C ALA A 71 13.24 -19.86 11.78
N VAL A 72 12.89 -18.99 12.74
CA VAL A 72 13.49 -19.00 14.09
C VAL A 72 13.15 -20.29 14.86
N TYR A 73 11.97 -20.86 14.64
CA TYR A 73 11.57 -22.17 15.16
C TYR A 73 12.38 -23.33 14.54
N ILE A 74 12.56 -23.34 13.22
CA ILE A 74 13.43 -24.31 12.51
C ILE A 74 14.85 -24.24 13.09
N MET A 75 15.37 -23.05 13.35
CA MET A 75 16.69 -22.87 13.97
C MET A 75 16.75 -23.31 15.45
N GLY A 76 15.61 -23.60 16.08
CA GLY A 76 15.52 -24.12 17.46
C GLY A 76 15.58 -23.05 18.55
N TYR A 77 15.39 -21.77 18.22
CA TYR A 77 15.39 -20.70 19.21
C TYR A 77 14.03 -20.50 19.91
N ILE A 78 12.95 -21.08 19.37
CA ILE A 78 11.58 -20.99 19.90
C ILE A 78 11.00 -22.39 20.06
N ASP A 79 10.33 -22.64 21.19
CA ASP A 79 9.62 -23.90 21.45
C ASP A 79 8.32 -24.02 20.64
N SER A 80 7.95 -25.24 20.24
CA SER A 80 6.70 -25.53 19.50
C SER A 80 5.46 -25.00 20.22
N CYS A 81 5.39 -25.15 21.55
CA CYS A 81 4.25 -24.68 22.37
C CYS A 81 4.10 -23.16 22.36
N LYS A 82 5.22 -22.42 22.38
CA LYS A 82 5.22 -20.95 22.30
C LYS A 82 4.80 -20.49 20.91
N LEU A 83 5.33 -21.11 19.86
CA LEU A 83 4.94 -20.80 18.47
C LEU A 83 3.46 -21.09 18.24
N GLN A 84 2.95 -22.24 18.71
CA GLN A 84 1.54 -22.61 18.58
C GLN A 84 0.63 -21.56 19.23
N LYS A 85 0.92 -21.10 20.46
CA LYS A 85 0.11 -20.03 21.09
C LYS A 85 0.09 -18.73 20.27
N ILE A 86 1.22 -18.34 19.67
CA ILE A 86 1.30 -17.15 18.80
C ILE A 86 0.45 -17.38 17.55
N LEU A 87 0.59 -18.52 16.88
CA LEU A 87 -0.22 -18.85 15.70
C LEU A 87 -1.72 -18.87 16.00
N SER A 88 -2.14 -19.28 17.20
CA SER A 88 -3.57 -19.27 17.60
C SER A 88 -4.10 -17.86 17.59
N VAL A 89 -3.33 -16.91 18.13
CA VAL A 89 -3.70 -15.51 18.17
C VAL A 89 -3.87 -14.97 16.77
N HIS A 90 -2.93 -15.27 15.86
CA HIS A 90 -3.01 -14.86 14.47
C HIS A 90 -4.24 -15.46 13.75
N MET A 91 -4.57 -16.74 13.99
CA MET A 91 -5.77 -17.39 13.46
C MET A 91 -7.06 -16.79 14.00
N VAL A 92 -7.14 -16.52 15.30
CA VAL A 92 -8.31 -15.87 15.93
C VAL A 92 -8.49 -14.45 15.38
N SER A 93 -7.41 -13.67 15.28
CA SER A 93 -7.47 -12.32 14.67
C SER A 93 -7.95 -12.37 13.23
N LEU A 94 -7.51 -13.34 12.43
CA LEU A 94 -7.94 -13.53 11.04
C LEU A 94 -9.44 -13.79 10.95
N VAL A 95 -9.98 -14.71 11.75
CA VAL A 95 -11.41 -15.04 11.77
C VAL A 95 -12.26 -13.85 12.23
N VAL A 96 -11.81 -13.14 13.27
CA VAL A 96 -12.52 -11.94 13.76
C VAL A 96 -12.53 -10.86 12.68
N CYS A 97 -11.41 -10.60 12.01
CA CYS A 97 -11.35 -9.64 10.91
C CYS A 97 -12.22 -10.06 9.72
N PHE A 98 -12.27 -11.35 9.38
CA PHE A 98 -13.16 -11.86 8.34
C PHE A 98 -14.64 -11.55 8.64
N ILE A 99 -15.09 -11.75 9.88
CA ILE A 99 -16.46 -11.41 10.31
C ILE A 99 -16.69 -9.90 10.26
N LEU A 100 -15.76 -9.10 10.82
CA LEU A 100 -15.88 -7.64 10.86
C LEU A 100 -15.83 -6.98 9.47
N MET A 101 -15.17 -7.61 8.51
CA MET A 101 -15.11 -7.17 7.11
C MET A 101 -16.25 -7.76 6.26
N PHE A 102 -17.34 -8.23 6.89
CA PHE A 102 -18.52 -8.77 6.21
C PHE A 102 -18.22 -9.92 5.24
N GLY A 103 -17.27 -10.79 5.59
CA GLY A 103 -16.97 -11.99 4.80
C GLY A 103 -16.06 -11.75 3.60
N ASN A 104 -15.10 -10.82 3.69
CA ASN A 104 -14.13 -10.58 2.63
C ASN A 104 -13.34 -11.87 2.29
N SER A 105 -13.62 -12.44 1.13
CA SER A 105 -13.05 -13.71 0.66
C SER A 105 -11.53 -13.66 0.46
N MET A 106 -10.99 -12.49 0.11
CA MET A 106 -9.55 -12.27 -0.11
C MET A 106 -8.71 -12.64 1.13
N LEU A 107 -9.25 -12.40 2.33
CA LEU A 107 -8.53 -12.64 3.58
C LEU A 107 -8.30 -14.15 3.82
N LEU A 108 -9.30 -14.98 3.47
CA LEU A 108 -9.26 -16.44 3.66
C LEU A 108 -8.47 -17.14 2.54
N THR A 109 -8.51 -16.61 1.31
CA THR A 109 -7.76 -17.14 0.17
C THR A 109 -6.31 -16.65 0.12
N SER A 110 -5.87 -15.90 1.13
CA SER A 110 -4.53 -15.31 1.18
C SER A 110 -3.42 -16.32 1.46
N TYR A 111 -2.20 -16.00 1.01
CA TYR A 111 -1.00 -16.75 1.39
C TYR A 111 -0.75 -16.76 2.91
N TYR A 112 -1.19 -15.72 3.62
CA TYR A 112 -1.10 -15.64 5.08
C TYR A 112 -1.99 -16.68 5.77
N ALA A 113 -3.27 -16.77 5.38
CA ALA A 113 -4.19 -17.77 5.92
C ALA A 113 -3.70 -19.20 5.62
N ALA A 114 -3.27 -19.45 4.37
CA ALA A 114 -2.71 -20.74 3.99
C ALA A 114 -1.46 -21.10 4.79
N SER A 115 -0.54 -20.15 4.96
CA SER A 115 0.69 -20.32 5.75
C SER A 115 0.40 -20.69 7.21
N LEU A 116 -0.55 -20.00 7.86
CA LEU A 116 -0.92 -20.28 9.25
C LEU A 116 -1.45 -21.72 9.42
N VAL A 117 -2.32 -22.16 8.52
CA VAL A 117 -2.89 -23.52 8.56
C VAL A 117 -1.81 -24.59 8.35
N VAL A 118 -0.92 -24.37 7.38
CA VAL A 118 0.14 -25.32 7.07
C VAL A 118 1.15 -25.44 8.21
N ILE A 119 1.58 -24.32 8.82
CA ILE A 119 2.49 -24.35 9.97
C ILE A 119 1.81 -24.99 11.17
N TRP A 120 0.55 -24.62 11.46
CA TRP A 120 -0.20 -25.20 12.57
C TRP A 120 -0.36 -26.72 12.43
N GLY A 121 -0.71 -27.19 11.23
CA GLY A 121 -0.82 -28.61 10.91
C GLY A 121 0.52 -29.34 10.99
N GLY A 122 1.60 -28.73 10.51
CA GLY A 122 2.96 -29.27 10.60
C GLY A 122 3.38 -29.51 12.05
N LEU A 123 3.19 -28.52 12.92
CA LEU A 123 3.54 -28.59 14.34
C LEU A 123 2.81 -29.69 15.13
N LEU A 124 1.67 -30.20 14.64
CA LEU A 124 0.94 -31.31 15.24
C LEU A 124 1.56 -32.68 14.91
N HIS A 125 2.34 -32.78 13.84
CA HIS A 125 2.84 -34.03 13.28
C HIS A 125 4.38 -34.18 13.35
N SER A 126 5.09 -33.19 13.90
CA SER A 126 6.56 -33.14 13.88
C SER A 126 7.22 -34.22 14.76
N GLU A 127 7.54 -35.37 14.17
CA GLU A 127 8.60 -36.27 14.63
C GLU A 127 9.95 -35.83 13.99
N CYS A 128 10.95 -35.68 14.85
CA CYS A 128 12.28 -35.05 14.78
C CYS A 128 13.12 -35.00 13.47
N LEU A 129 12.77 -35.63 12.34
CA LEU A 129 13.85 -36.08 11.46
C LEU A 129 14.50 -35.03 10.52
N PHE A 130 13.84 -34.00 9.98
CA PHE A 130 14.56 -32.94 9.26
C PHE A 130 13.79 -31.61 9.19
N LYS A 131 14.17 -30.64 10.04
CA LYS A 131 13.57 -29.28 10.06
C LYS A 131 13.70 -28.51 8.73
N VAL A 132 14.67 -28.87 7.89
CA VAL A 132 14.82 -28.30 6.53
C VAL A 132 13.72 -28.78 5.58
N ILE A 133 13.34 -30.07 5.68
CA ILE A 133 12.23 -30.64 4.91
C ILE A 133 10.92 -29.96 5.34
N GLU A 134 10.76 -29.65 6.62
CA GLU A 134 9.62 -28.90 7.16
C GLU A 134 9.50 -27.50 6.53
N GLY A 135 10.64 -26.82 6.32
CA GLY A 135 10.69 -25.53 5.61
C GLY A 135 10.20 -25.62 4.16
N CYS A 136 10.69 -26.61 3.41
CA CYS A 136 10.25 -26.85 2.04
C CYS A 136 8.77 -27.27 1.97
N ALA A 137 8.33 -28.13 2.89
CA ALA A 137 6.96 -28.58 3.01
C ALA A 137 6.01 -27.42 3.32
N TRP A 138 6.43 -26.47 4.17
CA TRP A 138 5.66 -25.26 4.44
C TRP A 138 5.46 -24.40 3.18
N LEU A 139 6.52 -24.15 2.41
CA LEU A 139 6.43 -23.37 1.17
C LEU A 139 5.50 -24.03 0.15
N VAL A 140 5.73 -25.32 -0.13
CA VAL A 140 4.91 -26.09 -1.08
C VAL A 140 3.47 -26.20 -0.61
N GLY A 141 3.26 -26.50 0.67
CA GLY A 141 1.95 -26.60 1.30
C GLY A 141 1.19 -25.27 1.24
N THR A 142 1.86 -24.14 1.50
CA THR A 142 1.24 -22.81 1.45
C THR A 142 0.78 -22.47 0.04
N VAL A 143 1.63 -22.71 -0.98
CA VAL A 143 1.28 -22.46 -2.39
C VAL A 143 0.13 -23.38 -2.84
N THR A 144 0.21 -24.66 -2.49
CA THR A 144 -0.81 -25.66 -2.86
C THR A 144 -2.15 -25.35 -2.21
N LEU A 145 -2.16 -25.07 -0.90
CA LEU A 145 -3.38 -24.75 -0.16
C LEU A 145 -3.99 -23.43 -0.66
N LYS A 146 -3.17 -22.41 -0.93
CA LYS A 146 -3.64 -21.15 -1.55
C LYS A 146 -4.31 -21.42 -2.89
N TYR A 147 -3.70 -22.24 -3.74
CA TYR A 147 -4.26 -22.57 -5.06
C TYR A 147 -5.61 -23.28 -4.92
N LEU A 148 -5.70 -24.26 -4.03
CA LEU A 148 -6.95 -25.00 -3.75
C LEU A 148 -8.05 -24.09 -3.17
N THR A 149 -7.73 -23.21 -2.23
CA THR A 149 -8.71 -22.28 -1.65
C THR A 149 -9.17 -21.24 -2.67
N SER A 150 -8.26 -20.69 -3.48
CA SER A 150 -8.64 -19.79 -4.59
C SER A 150 -9.56 -20.49 -5.60
N LEU A 151 -9.31 -21.77 -5.92
CA LEU A 151 -10.16 -22.56 -6.82
C LEU A 151 -11.55 -22.81 -6.22
N ALA A 152 -11.62 -23.17 -4.93
CA ALA A 152 -12.87 -23.48 -4.24
C ALA A 152 -13.79 -22.24 -4.12
N PHE A 153 -13.23 -21.07 -3.87
CA PHE A 153 -13.98 -19.82 -3.74
C PHE A 153 -14.14 -19.02 -5.05
N GLY A 154 -13.50 -19.47 -6.15
CA GLY A 154 -13.56 -18.78 -7.45
C GLY A 154 -12.93 -17.38 -7.44
N VAL A 155 -11.99 -17.11 -6.53
CA VAL A 155 -11.41 -15.78 -6.31
C VAL A 155 -10.14 -15.60 -7.14
N ALA A 156 -10.16 -14.63 -8.05
CA ALA A 156 -9.02 -14.25 -8.89
C ALA A 156 -8.39 -12.90 -8.50
N ASP A 157 -8.82 -12.30 -7.40
CA ASP A 157 -8.54 -10.90 -7.04
C ASP A 157 -7.03 -10.60 -6.86
N ASP A 158 -6.26 -11.57 -6.34
CA ASP A 158 -4.80 -11.46 -6.13
C ASP A 158 -3.94 -11.66 -7.39
N ALA A 159 -4.54 -11.95 -8.55
CA ALA A 159 -3.78 -12.24 -9.78
C ALA A 159 -2.87 -11.07 -10.20
N HIS A 160 -3.28 -9.82 -9.93
CA HIS A 160 -2.52 -8.63 -10.28
C HIS A 160 -1.20 -8.52 -9.49
N ILE A 161 -1.17 -8.88 -8.20
CA ILE A 161 0.04 -8.83 -7.37
C ILE A 161 1.07 -9.83 -7.89
N GLY A 162 0.63 -11.02 -8.27
CA GLY A 162 1.48 -12.02 -8.93
C GLY A 162 2.05 -11.50 -10.25
N ASN A 163 1.23 -10.82 -11.07
CA ASN A 163 1.69 -10.21 -12.32
C ASN A 163 2.70 -9.07 -12.06
N ILE A 164 2.53 -8.26 -11.01
CA ILE A 164 3.50 -7.22 -10.63
C ILE A 164 4.84 -7.84 -10.22
N LEU A 165 4.83 -8.95 -9.45
CA LEU A 165 6.06 -9.68 -9.12
C LEU A 165 6.72 -10.28 -10.36
N LYS A 166 5.96 -10.88 -11.27
CA LYS A 166 6.47 -11.37 -12.57
C LYS A 166 7.03 -10.22 -13.41
N ALA A 167 6.40 -9.05 -13.40
CA ALA A 167 6.90 -7.88 -14.10
C ALA A 167 8.25 -7.45 -13.56
N LYS A 168 8.41 -7.43 -12.23
CA LYS A 168 9.63 -6.99 -11.57
C LYS A 168 10.81 -7.97 -11.70
N PHE A 169 10.56 -9.29 -11.67
CA PHE A 169 11.63 -10.30 -11.68
C PHE A 169 11.82 -11.01 -13.03
N ILE A 170 10.79 -11.10 -13.86
CA ILE A 170 10.78 -11.86 -15.13
C ILE A 170 10.57 -10.93 -16.34
N GLY A 171 10.23 -9.65 -16.12
CA GLY A 171 10.05 -8.67 -17.20
C GLY A 171 8.70 -8.77 -17.92
N TYR A 172 7.70 -9.41 -17.31
CA TYR A 172 6.31 -9.42 -17.80
C TYR A 172 5.72 -8.00 -17.86
N LYS A 173 4.90 -7.69 -18.87
CA LYS A 173 4.29 -6.36 -19.04
C LYS A 173 2.86 -6.51 -19.53
N ASP A 174 1.95 -5.88 -18.82
CA ASP A 174 0.56 -5.67 -19.21
C ASP A 174 0.11 -4.27 -18.72
N PHE A 175 -1.10 -3.86 -19.09
CA PHE A 175 -1.65 -2.56 -18.70
C PHE A 175 -1.61 -2.35 -17.18
N ASP A 176 -2.06 -3.35 -16.41
CA ASP A 176 -2.19 -3.26 -14.96
C ASP A 176 -0.81 -3.15 -14.30
N THR A 177 0.15 -3.98 -14.69
CA THR A 177 1.52 -3.97 -14.12
C THR A 177 2.24 -2.67 -14.42
N LEU A 178 2.13 -2.15 -15.64
CA LEU A 178 2.75 -0.88 -16.02
C LEU A 178 2.18 0.31 -15.25
N MET A 179 0.88 0.29 -14.91
CA MET A 179 0.26 1.31 -14.07
C MET A 179 0.95 1.44 -12.70
N TYR A 180 1.47 0.33 -12.14
CA TYR A 180 2.25 0.33 -10.90
C TYR A 180 3.75 0.55 -11.13
N THR A 181 4.39 -0.20 -12.04
CA THR A 181 5.85 -0.16 -12.22
C THR A 181 6.36 1.15 -12.83
N CYS A 182 5.49 1.95 -13.45
CA CYS A 182 5.85 3.28 -13.95
C CYS A 182 5.90 4.36 -12.86
N ALA A 183 5.37 4.09 -11.67
CA ALA A 183 5.48 4.97 -10.52
C ALA A 183 6.85 4.79 -9.84
N ALA A 184 7.43 5.88 -9.31
CA ALA A 184 8.79 5.87 -8.77
C ALA A 184 8.90 5.00 -7.51
N GLU A 185 7.79 4.85 -6.78
CA GLU A 185 7.68 4.08 -5.55
C GLU A 185 7.91 2.56 -5.78
N PHE A 186 7.72 2.08 -7.02
CA PHE A 186 7.90 0.68 -7.38
C PHE A 186 9.27 0.37 -7.99
N ASP A 187 10.13 1.37 -8.18
CA ASP A 187 11.50 1.16 -8.64
C ASP A 187 12.32 0.35 -7.62
N PHE A 188 13.44 -0.20 -8.08
CA PHE A 188 14.45 -0.66 -7.14
C PHE A 188 15.05 0.55 -6.43
N MET A 189 15.40 0.39 -5.15
CA MET A 189 16.12 1.44 -4.42
C MET A 189 17.35 1.87 -5.22
N GLU A 190 17.51 3.18 -5.39
CA GLU A 190 18.62 3.75 -6.13
C GLU A 190 19.95 3.29 -5.54
N LYS A 191 20.91 2.95 -6.40
CA LYS A 191 22.26 2.53 -5.98
C LYS A 191 22.97 3.61 -5.17
N GLU A 192 22.56 4.87 -5.32
CA GLU A 192 23.01 6.02 -4.55
C GLU A 192 22.66 5.89 -3.06
N VAL A 193 21.49 5.32 -2.72
CA VAL A 193 21.11 5.05 -1.32
C VAL A 193 22.01 4.00 -0.70
N ILE A 194 22.36 2.95 -1.45
CA ILE A 194 23.30 1.89 -1.02
C ILE A 194 24.71 2.49 -0.86
N TYR A 195 25.13 3.35 -1.79
CA TYR A 195 26.40 4.06 -1.73
C TYR A 195 26.47 4.99 -0.52
N HIS A 196 25.44 5.78 -0.24
CA HIS A 196 25.36 6.65 0.93
C HIS A 196 25.30 5.87 2.24
N ALA A 197 24.65 4.70 2.27
CA ALA A 197 24.67 3.81 3.44
C ALA A 197 26.07 3.24 3.71
N LEU A 198 26.81 2.83 2.67
CA LEU A 198 28.21 2.38 2.78
C LEU A 198 29.17 3.53 3.13
N GLN A 199 28.93 4.72 2.58
CA GLN A 199 29.70 5.93 2.85
C GLN A 199 29.49 6.42 4.29
N LEU A 200 28.26 6.31 4.81
CA LEU A 200 27.93 6.57 6.20
C LEU A 200 28.73 5.65 7.14
N LEU A 201 28.81 4.35 6.82
CA LEU A 201 29.65 3.38 7.54
C LEU A 201 31.15 3.80 7.50
N ALA A 202 31.66 4.20 6.33
CA ALA A 202 33.04 4.63 6.16
C ALA A 202 33.37 5.91 6.94
N TYR A 203 32.47 6.90 6.95
CA TYR A 203 32.62 8.11 7.76
C TYR A 203 32.51 7.84 9.26
N GLY A 204 31.73 6.84 9.66
CA GLY A 204 31.73 6.33 11.04
C GLY A 204 33.12 5.83 11.47
N VAL A 205 33.80 5.05 10.62
CA VAL A 205 35.18 4.58 10.88
C VAL A 205 36.19 5.74 10.89
N LEU A 206 36.06 6.67 9.95
CA LEU A 206 36.97 7.81 9.82
C LEU A 206 36.86 8.79 11.01
N ALA A 207 35.66 8.97 11.56
CA ALA A 207 35.41 9.77 12.75
C ALA A 207 36.01 9.17 14.04
N ILE A 208 36.17 7.84 14.10
CA ILE A 208 36.86 7.14 15.19
C ILE A 208 38.37 7.37 15.11
N LEU A 209 38.92 7.40 13.90
CA LEU A 209 40.35 7.58 13.67
C LEU A 209 40.81 9.03 13.83
N ILE A 210 39.97 10.03 13.47
CA ILE A 210 40.36 11.44 13.45
C ILE A 210 39.27 12.34 14.06
N MET A 211 39.55 12.91 15.24
CA MET A 211 38.62 13.71 16.06
C MET A 211 38.06 14.97 15.39
N ARG A 212 38.68 15.48 14.32
CA ARG A 212 38.24 16.68 13.58
C ARG A 212 37.14 16.41 12.54
N LEU A 213 36.84 15.14 12.19
CA LEU A 213 35.85 14.77 11.15
C LEU A 213 34.45 14.43 11.71
N LYS A 214 34.19 14.75 12.98
CA LYS A 214 32.93 14.46 13.71
C LYS A 214 31.66 15.08 13.14
N LEU A 215 31.79 16.02 12.19
CA LEU A 215 30.65 16.63 11.49
C LEU A 215 29.82 15.61 10.68
N PHE A 216 30.40 14.46 10.30
CA PHE A 216 29.72 13.36 9.60
C PHE A 216 29.11 12.29 10.53
N LEU A 217 29.31 12.39 11.85
CA LEU A 217 28.94 11.37 12.85
C LEU A 217 27.51 11.52 13.40
N THR A 218 26.94 12.71 13.26
CA THR A 218 25.63 13.12 13.79
C THR A 218 24.47 12.17 13.44
N PRO A 219 24.35 11.62 12.22
CA PRO A 219 23.31 10.64 11.89
C PRO A 219 23.49 9.27 12.57
N HIS A 220 24.74 8.83 12.79
CA HIS A 220 25.06 7.57 13.47
C HIS A 220 24.81 7.64 14.98
N LEU A 221 24.89 8.83 15.56
CA LEU A 221 24.58 9.11 16.96
C LEU A 221 23.10 8.80 17.29
N CYS A 222 22.19 9.01 16.34
CA CYS A 222 20.78 8.63 16.44
C CYS A 222 20.58 7.11 16.55
N VAL A 223 21.46 6.31 15.94
CA VAL A 223 21.43 4.83 16.03
C VAL A 223 21.99 4.35 17.37
N MET A 224 23.03 5.01 17.89
CA MET A 224 23.64 4.70 19.20
C MET A 224 22.77 5.11 20.41
N ALA A 225 21.81 6.01 20.22
CA ALA A 225 20.79 6.31 21.23
C ALA A 225 20.00 5.06 21.67
N SER A 226 19.89 4.03 20.82
CA SER A 226 19.25 2.75 21.17
C SER A 226 20.04 1.93 22.20
N LEU A 227 21.35 2.16 22.35
CA LEU A 227 22.22 1.45 23.30
C LEU A 227 22.21 2.04 24.72
N LEU A 228 21.56 3.19 24.93
CA LEU A 228 21.38 3.82 26.25
C LEU A 228 20.66 2.91 27.27
N CYS A 229 19.99 1.85 26.82
CA CYS A 229 19.34 0.86 27.67
C CYS A 229 20.21 -0.37 28.03
N SER A 230 21.46 -0.46 27.56
CA SER A 230 22.31 -1.64 27.78
C SER A 230 22.97 -1.62 29.17
N LYS A 231 22.57 -2.57 30.03
CA LYS A 231 23.14 -2.74 31.38
C LYS A 231 24.62 -3.17 31.39
N GLN A 232 25.09 -3.83 30.33
CA GLN A 232 26.49 -4.28 30.23
C GLN A 232 27.48 -3.12 30.04
N LEU A 233 27.06 -2.02 29.42
CA LEU A 233 27.92 -0.87 29.11
C LEU A 233 27.86 0.24 30.18
N PHE A 234 26.69 0.49 30.77
CA PHE A 234 26.46 1.60 31.70
C PHE A 234 26.08 1.17 33.14
N GLY A 235 26.53 -0.01 33.58
CA GLY A 235 26.19 -0.57 34.89
C GLY A 235 26.44 0.37 36.08
N TRP A 236 27.50 1.19 36.04
CA TRP A 236 27.81 2.17 37.10
C TRP A 236 26.83 3.36 37.17
N LEU A 237 26.30 3.80 36.02
CA LEU A 237 25.30 4.88 35.95
C LEU A 237 23.93 4.42 36.48
N PHE A 238 23.61 3.14 36.27
CA PHE A 238 22.37 2.53 36.73
C PHE A 238 22.33 2.17 38.22
N CYS A 239 23.45 2.31 38.94
CA CYS A 239 23.46 2.22 40.39
C CYS A 239 22.80 3.43 41.06
N LYS A 240 22.80 4.61 40.41
CA LYS A 240 22.23 5.85 40.96
C LYS A 240 20.92 6.28 40.30
N ILE A 241 20.72 5.99 39.02
CA ILE A 241 19.53 6.42 38.26
C ILE A 241 18.93 5.21 37.54
N GLN A 242 17.64 4.96 37.72
CA GLN A 242 16.98 3.87 37.01
C GLN A 242 17.00 4.14 35.49
N PRO A 243 17.31 3.15 34.63
CA PRO A 243 17.36 3.32 33.18
C PRO A 243 16.08 3.92 32.60
N LYS A 244 14.93 3.56 33.18
CA LYS A 244 13.61 4.07 32.80
C LYS A 244 13.51 5.59 32.95
N THR A 245 14.09 6.16 34.02
CA THR A 245 14.06 7.61 34.30
C THR A 245 14.91 8.37 33.29
N LEU A 246 16.07 7.83 32.89
CA LEU A 246 16.94 8.44 31.88
C LEU A 246 16.26 8.46 30.50
N VAL A 247 15.68 7.33 30.10
CA VAL A 247 14.93 7.23 28.84
C VAL A 247 13.72 8.17 28.83
N PHE A 248 12.98 8.23 29.95
CA PHE A 248 11.83 9.14 30.08
C PHE A 248 12.25 10.62 30.02
N ALA A 249 13.38 10.99 30.65
CA ALA A 249 13.91 12.35 30.58
C ALA A 249 14.35 12.74 29.16
N ILE A 250 15.01 11.84 28.43
CA ILE A 250 15.41 12.08 27.04
C ILE A 250 14.18 12.18 26.13
N LEU A 251 13.19 11.30 26.30
CA LEU A 251 11.92 11.38 25.58
C LEU A 251 11.17 12.69 25.88
N ALA A 252 11.16 13.15 27.14
CA ALA A 252 10.55 14.41 27.52
C ALA A 252 11.27 15.62 26.88
N LEU A 253 12.60 15.62 26.85
CA LEU A 253 13.39 16.67 26.19
C LEU A 253 13.14 16.70 24.67
N MET A 254 13.12 15.54 24.02
CA MET A 254 12.79 15.45 22.59
C MET A 254 11.33 15.85 22.31
N ALA A 255 10.42 15.56 23.23
CA ALA A 255 9.01 15.94 23.11
C ALA A 255 8.80 17.46 23.21
N ILE A 256 9.67 18.21 23.91
CA ILE A 256 9.59 19.68 23.95
C ILE A 256 9.83 20.26 22.55
N GLU A 257 10.96 19.92 21.92
CA GLU A 257 11.27 20.38 20.56
C GLU A 257 10.28 19.80 19.53
N GLY A 258 9.88 18.55 19.70
CA GLY A 258 8.84 17.90 18.89
C GLY A 258 7.49 18.61 18.99
N SER A 259 7.10 19.06 20.18
CA SER A 259 5.85 19.81 20.40
C SER A 259 5.90 21.20 19.79
N ALA A 260 7.03 21.90 19.86
CA ALA A 260 7.21 23.19 19.20
C ALA A 260 7.14 23.06 17.67
N ASN A 261 7.76 22.01 17.11
CA ASN A 261 7.65 21.70 15.69
C ASN A 261 6.23 21.32 15.28
N LEU A 262 5.55 20.46 16.04
CA LEU A 262 4.14 20.12 15.81
C LEU A 262 3.23 21.33 15.88
N GLN A 263 3.42 22.21 16.88
CA GLN A 263 2.66 23.45 17.02
C GLN A 263 2.89 24.35 15.81
N THR A 264 4.13 24.46 15.33
CA THR A 264 4.47 25.23 14.13
C THR A 264 3.76 24.65 12.90
N GLN A 265 3.81 23.32 12.71
CA GLN A 265 3.11 22.66 11.59
C GLN A 265 1.58 22.78 11.68
N TRP A 266 1.00 22.68 12.88
CA TRP A 266 -0.44 22.88 13.12
C TRP A 266 -0.88 24.33 12.94
N ASN A 267 0.01 25.29 13.21
CA ASN A 267 -0.24 26.72 12.99
C ASN A 267 -0.17 27.11 11.51
N ILE A 268 0.43 26.29 10.63
CA ILE A 268 0.34 26.48 9.18
C ILE A 268 -1.08 26.11 8.74
N MET A 269 -2.01 27.05 8.87
CA MET A 269 -3.32 26.97 8.24
C MET A 269 -3.18 27.23 6.73
N GLY A 270 -2.84 26.19 5.98
CA GLY A 270 -3.07 26.14 4.54
C GLY A 270 -4.45 25.55 4.27
N GLU A 271 -5.36 26.32 3.70
CA GLU A 271 -6.52 25.74 3.03
C GLU A 271 -6.03 25.13 1.73
N PHE A 272 -6.24 23.82 1.54
CA PHE A 272 -6.04 23.19 0.23
C PHE A 272 -6.97 23.90 -0.76
N SER A 273 -6.40 24.70 -1.63
CA SER A 273 -7.11 25.36 -2.72
C SER A 273 -6.78 24.65 -4.02
N ASN A 274 -7.79 24.02 -4.60
CA ASN A 274 -7.69 23.45 -5.93
C ASN A 274 -8.81 24.04 -6.78
N LEU A 275 -8.64 25.32 -7.13
CA LEU A 275 -9.63 26.10 -7.86
C LEU A 275 -10.16 25.37 -9.12
N PRO A 276 -9.32 24.73 -9.97
CA PRO A 276 -9.83 23.98 -11.11
C PRO A 276 -10.71 22.77 -10.73
N GLN A 277 -10.43 22.12 -9.60
CA GLN A 277 -11.26 20.99 -9.14
C GLN A 277 -12.55 21.48 -8.49
N GLU A 278 -12.51 22.59 -7.76
CA GLU A 278 -13.68 23.23 -7.16
C GLU A 278 -14.67 23.72 -8.24
N GLU A 279 -14.18 24.45 -9.25
CA GLU A 279 -14.99 24.90 -10.40
C GLU A 279 -15.69 23.74 -11.11
N LEU A 280 -14.98 22.62 -11.31
CA LEU A 280 -15.54 21.41 -11.91
C LEU A 280 -16.67 20.85 -11.04
N LEU A 281 -16.45 20.73 -9.73
CA LEU A 281 -17.44 20.15 -8.81
C LEU A 281 -18.68 21.03 -8.69
N GLU A 282 -18.52 22.35 -8.60
CA GLU A 282 -19.63 23.31 -8.61
C GLU A 282 -20.42 23.23 -9.91
N TRP A 283 -19.73 23.19 -11.05
CA TRP A 283 -20.38 23.02 -12.36
C TRP A 283 -21.19 21.73 -12.42
N ILE A 284 -20.65 20.60 -11.93
CA ILE A 284 -21.36 19.32 -11.89
C ILE A 284 -22.63 19.43 -11.04
N GLN A 285 -22.55 20.06 -9.87
CA GLN A 285 -23.68 20.22 -8.96
C GLN A 285 -24.81 21.04 -9.59
N VAL A 286 -24.49 22.13 -10.29
CA VAL A 286 -25.46 23.08 -10.86
C VAL A 286 -26.03 22.58 -12.20
N ASN A 287 -25.20 22.04 -13.09
CA ASN A 287 -25.57 21.83 -14.49
C ASN A 287 -25.91 20.37 -14.85
N THR A 288 -25.79 19.43 -13.92
CA THR A 288 -26.11 18.02 -14.20
C THR A 288 -27.19 17.46 -13.29
N ARG A 289 -27.95 16.49 -13.80
CA ARG A 289 -28.98 15.78 -13.04
C ARG A 289 -28.33 14.86 -11.98
N GLN A 290 -29.07 14.55 -10.93
CA GLN A 290 -28.59 13.71 -9.82
C GLN A 290 -28.31 12.26 -10.23
N ASP A 291 -29.00 11.75 -11.26
CA ASP A 291 -28.82 10.41 -11.83
C ASP A 291 -27.72 10.35 -12.91
N ALA A 292 -27.09 11.49 -13.24
CA ALA A 292 -26.08 11.55 -14.28
C ALA A 292 -24.82 10.76 -13.88
N VAL A 293 -24.41 9.84 -14.74
CA VAL A 293 -23.31 8.93 -14.48
C VAL A 293 -22.01 9.47 -15.08
N PHE A 294 -20.96 9.54 -14.25
CA PHE A 294 -19.64 10.05 -14.62
C PHE A 294 -18.59 8.94 -14.73
N ALA A 295 -17.62 9.14 -15.63
CA ALA A 295 -16.41 8.33 -15.75
C ALA A 295 -15.18 9.23 -15.95
N GLY A 296 -14.01 8.78 -15.51
CA GLY A 296 -12.76 9.54 -15.61
C GLY A 296 -11.66 8.93 -14.76
N ALA A 297 -10.63 9.71 -14.40
CA ALA A 297 -9.58 9.22 -13.52
C ALA A 297 -10.14 8.90 -12.12
N MET A 298 -9.64 7.83 -11.49
CA MET A 298 -10.17 7.36 -10.20
C MET A 298 -10.13 8.42 -9.08
N PRO A 299 -9.07 9.25 -8.93
CA PRO A 299 -9.04 10.29 -7.89
C PRO A 299 -10.16 11.33 -8.09
N THR A 300 -10.39 11.74 -9.33
CA THR A 300 -11.42 12.71 -9.70
C THR A 300 -12.82 12.13 -9.49
N MET A 301 -13.03 10.84 -9.83
CA MET A 301 -14.30 10.17 -9.55
C MET A 301 -14.60 10.10 -8.05
N ALA A 302 -13.59 9.89 -7.20
CA ALA A 302 -13.78 9.92 -5.75
C ALA A 302 -14.26 11.31 -5.28
N SER A 303 -13.66 12.40 -5.77
CA SER A 303 -14.11 13.77 -5.48
C SER A 303 -15.54 14.03 -5.97
N VAL A 304 -15.89 13.60 -7.18
CA VAL A 304 -17.25 13.74 -7.74
C VAL A 304 -18.27 12.99 -6.89
N LYS A 305 -17.95 11.77 -6.47
CA LYS A 305 -18.85 10.95 -5.65
C LYS A 305 -19.05 11.54 -4.26
N LEU A 306 -17.99 12.06 -3.62
CA LEU A 306 -18.07 12.58 -2.26
C LEU A 306 -18.65 14.00 -2.20
N SER A 307 -18.25 14.88 -3.12
CA SER A 307 -18.63 16.30 -3.08
C SER A 307 -19.88 16.61 -3.90
N ALA A 308 -20.08 15.97 -5.05
CA ALA A 308 -21.24 16.20 -5.92
C ALA A 308 -22.31 15.10 -5.84
N LEU A 309 -22.05 14.01 -5.09
CA LEU A 309 -22.97 12.88 -4.88
C LEU A 309 -23.46 12.20 -6.17
N ARG A 310 -22.76 12.39 -7.29
CA ARG A 310 -23.14 11.77 -8.57
C ARG A 310 -22.72 10.30 -8.63
N PRO A 311 -23.49 9.44 -9.32
CA PRO A 311 -23.04 8.09 -9.66
C PRO A 311 -21.75 8.10 -10.50
N VAL A 312 -20.81 7.21 -10.17
CA VAL A 312 -19.54 7.06 -10.90
C VAL A 312 -19.37 5.63 -11.39
N VAL A 313 -18.78 5.46 -12.58
CA VAL A 313 -18.60 4.14 -13.20
C VAL A 313 -17.40 3.40 -12.66
N ASN A 314 -16.33 4.11 -12.32
CA ASN A 314 -15.08 3.55 -11.82
C ASN A 314 -14.60 4.28 -10.57
N HIS A 315 -13.92 3.55 -9.69
CA HIS A 315 -13.40 4.05 -8.42
C HIS A 315 -12.17 3.23 -7.98
N PRO A 316 -11.35 3.69 -7.02
CA PRO A 316 -9.99 3.16 -6.79
C PRO A 316 -9.93 1.81 -6.05
N HIS A 317 -10.97 1.00 -6.10
CA HIS A 317 -10.93 -0.37 -5.56
C HIS A 317 -10.47 -1.31 -6.67
N TYR A 318 -9.16 -1.33 -6.90
CA TYR A 318 -8.54 -2.07 -8.00
C TYR A 318 -8.40 -3.57 -7.71
N GLU A 319 -8.78 -4.00 -6.50
CA GLU A 319 -8.72 -5.38 -6.04
C GLU A 319 -9.75 -6.26 -6.75
N ASP A 320 -10.98 -5.74 -6.93
CA ASP A 320 -12.05 -6.45 -7.62
C ASP A 320 -11.78 -6.52 -9.13
N ALA A 321 -11.76 -7.74 -9.66
CA ALA A 321 -11.44 -7.99 -11.07
C ALA A 321 -12.45 -7.34 -12.03
N GLY A 322 -13.74 -7.28 -11.66
CA GLY A 322 -14.78 -6.66 -12.46
C GLY A 322 -14.63 -5.14 -12.53
N LEU A 323 -14.34 -4.49 -11.41
CA LEU A 323 -14.05 -3.06 -11.34
C LEU A 323 -12.76 -2.70 -12.08
N ARG A 324 -11.74 -3.56 -12.01
CA ARG A 324 -10.52 -3.40 -12.80
C ARG A 324 -10.82 -3.40 -14.30
N ALA A 325 -11.58 -4.38 -14.77
CA ALA A 325 -12.00 -4.48 -16.17
C ALA A 325 -12.83 -3.26 -16.62
N ARG A 326 -13.78 -2.81 -15.79
CA ARG A 326 -14.54 -1.57 -16.05
C ARG A 326 -13.64 -0.34 -16.12
N THR A 327 -12.68 -0.23 -15.20
CA THR A 327 -11.75 0.90 -15.18
C THR A 327 -10.83 0.89 -16.39
N LYS A 328 -10.38 -0.29 -16.84
CA LYS A 328 -9.64 -0.45 -18.09
C LYS A 328 -10.42 0.09 -19.29
N ILE A 329 -11.73 -0.17 -19.37
CA ILE A 329 -12.57 0.41 -20.42
C ILE A 329 -12.61 1.95 -20.30
N VAL A 330 -12.78 2.51 -19.11
CA VAL A 330 -12.79 3.98 -18.91
C VAL A 330 -11.46 4.60 -19.37
N TYR A 331 -10.34 3.99 -18.99
CA TYR A 331 -9.00 4.49 -19.35
C TYR A 331 -8.67 4.27 -20.83
N SER A 332 -9.48 3.55 -21.61
CA SER A 332 -9.29 3.41 -23.06
C SER A 332 -9.43 4.75 -23.81
N MET A 333 -10.00 5.78 -23.19
CA MET A 333 -9.97 7.16 -23.69
C MET A 333 -8.53 7.69 -23.90
N TYR A 334 -7.57 7.20 -23.13
CA TYR A 334 -6.15 7.57 -23.24
C TYR A 334 -5.36 6.66 -24.20
N SER A 335 -6.03 5.68 -24.82
CA SER A 335 -5.42 4.82 -25.83
C SER A 335 -5.37 5.50 -27.21
N ARG A 336 -4.90 4.77 -28.22
CA ARG A 336 -4.93 5.16 -29.64
C ARG A 336 -6.12 4.56 -30.42
N LYS A 337 -7.12 4.03 -29.71
CA LYS A 337 -8.34 3.46 -30.32
C LYS A 337 -9.19 4.54 -31.01
N PRO A 338 -9.97 4.17 -32.03
CA PRO A 338 -10.88 5.11 -32.68
C PRO A 338 -11.98 5.58 -31.72
N ALA A 339 -12.31 6.87 -31.75
CA ALA A 339 -13.31 7.50 -30.89
C ALA A 339 -14.68 6.78 -30.89
N LYS A 340 -15.10 6.24 -32.04
CA LYS A 340 -16.34 5.48 -32.21
C LYS A 340 -16.40 4.22 -31.33
N GLU A 341 -15.28 3.49 -31.24
CA GLU A 341 -15.18 2.26 -30.46
C GLU A 341 -15.24 2.59 -28.96
N VAL A 342 -14.46 3.58 -28.51
CA VAL A 342 -14.45 4.02 -27.11
C VAL A 342 -15.82 4.55 -26.69
N LYS A 343 -16.49 5.36 -27.52
CA LYS A 343 -17.87 5.82 -27.28
C LYS A 343 -18.82 4.65 -27.04
N LYS A 344 -18.76 3.62 -27.90
CA LYS A 344 -19.63 2.43 -27.79
C LYS A 344 -19.43 1.70 -26.46
N GLU A 345 -18.19 1.52 -26.03
CA GLU A 345 -17.90 0.86 -24.74
C GLU A 345 -18.33 1.71 -23.54
N LEU A 346 -18.15 3.03 -23.59
CA LEU A 346 -18.64 3.94 -22.53
C LEU A 346 -20.16 3.95 -22.42
N ILE A 347 -20.89 3.88 -23.55
CA ILE A 347 -22.35 3.76 -23.57
C ILE A 347 -22.81 2.43 -22.95
N LYS A 348 -22.12 1.31 -23.22
CA LYS A 348 -22.43 0.02 -22.57
C LYS A 348 -22.29 0.07 -21.06
N LEU A 349 -21.37 0.91 -20.54
CA LEU A 349 -21.20 1.14 -19.11
C LEU A 349 -22.21 2.16 -18.53
N GLY A 350 -23.08 2.74 -19.35
CA GLY A 350 -24.09 3.71 -18.93
C GLY A 350 -23.54 5.11 -18.63
N VAL A 351 -22.37 5.46 -19.17
CA VAL A 351 -21.73 6.76 -18.92
C VAL A 351 -22.47 7.87 -19.65
N ASN A 352 -22.79 8.98 -18.96
CA ASN A 352 -23.36 10.17 -19.58
C ASN A 352 -22.31 11.26 -19.83
N TYR A 353 -21.36 11.41 -18.89
CA TYR A 353 -20.30 12.40 -18.94
C TYR A 353 -18.95 11.75 -18.67
N TYR A 354 -17.95 12.09 -19.47
CA TYR A 354 -16.56 11.68 -19.27
C TYR A 354 -15.73 12.91 -18.87
N ILE A 355 -14.96 12.82 -17.78
CA ILE A 355 -14.04 13.86 -17.34
C ILE A 355 -12.65 13.52 -17.87
N LEU A 356 -12.19 14.30 -18.83
CA LEU A 356 -10.87 14.21 -19.43
C LEU A 356 -9.89 15.10 -18.68
N GLU A 357 -8.85 14.49 -18.13
CA GLU A 357 -7.68 15.19 -17.58
C GLU A 357 -6.56 15.22 -18.61
N GLU A 358 -6.15 16.41 -19.02
CA GLU A 358 -5.11 16.58 -20.04
C GLU A 358 -3.73 16.16 -19.53
N SER A 359 -3.48 16.34 -18.23
CA SER A 359 -2.26 15.90 -17.56
C SER A 359 -1.97 14.42 -17.78
N LEU A 360 -2.98 13.54 -17.74
CA LEU A 360 -2.82 12.10 -17.98
C LEU A 360 -2.50 11.75 -19.45
N CYS A 361 -2.87 12.63 -20.39
CA CYS A 361 -2.60 12.42 -21.81
C CYS A 361 -1.14 12.74 -22.17
N VAL A 362 -0.58 13.80 -21.56
CA VAL A 362 0.74 14.34 -21.91
C VAL A 362 1.83 13.95 -20.90
N SER A 363 1.47 13.66 -19.65
CA SER A 363 2.43 13.36 -18.59
C SER A 363 3.27 12.13 -18.92
N ARG A 364 4.58 12.32 -18.92
CA ARG A 364 5.58 11.30 -19.16
C ARG A 364 6.60 11.34 -18.05
N LYS A 365 6.45 10.44 -17.07
CA LYS A 365 7.43 10.29 -15.99
C LYS A 365 8.73 9.62 -16.49
N LYS A 366 8.59 8.62 -17.36
CA LYS A 366 9.67 7.81 -17.94
C LYS A 366 9.35 7.42 -19.39
N PRO A 367 10.34 7.10 -20.23
CA PRO A 367 10.08 6.55 -21.56
C PRO A 367 9.33 5.22 -21.47
N GLY A 368 8.23 5.07 -22.20
CA GLY A 368 7.36 3.88 -22.15
C GLY A 368 6.32 3.89 -21.02
N CYS A 369 6.17 5.01 -20.31
CA CYS A 369 5.29 5.15 -19.14
C CYS A 369 4.27 6.29 -19.27
N SER A 370 4.09 6.87 -20.45
CA SER A 370 2.91 7.71 -20.71
C SER A 370 1.67 6.83 -20.90
N MET A 371 0.48 7.37 -20.59
CA MET A 371 -0.76 6.60 -20.66
C MET A 371 -1.01 5.97 -22.07
N PRO A 372 -0.72 6.67 -23.19
CA PRO A 372 -0.80 6.05 -24.52
C PRO A 372 0.23 4.94 -24.75
N GLU A 373 1.48 5.11 -24.28
CA GLU A 373 2.52 4.07 -24.40
C GLU A 373 2.17 2.81 -23.60
N ILE A 374 1.55 2.95 -22.43
CA ILE A 374 1.05 1.80 -21.63
C ILE A 374 -0.03 1.05 -22.41
N TRP A 375 -0.93 1.78 -23.07
CA TRP A 375 -1.95 1.18 -23.93
C TRP A 375 -1.40 0.51 -25.18
N ASP A 376 -0.29 1.00 -25.74
CA ASP A 376 0.35 0.40 -26.92
C ASP A 376 0.83 -1.04 -26.66
N VAL A 377 1.10 -1.42 -25.39
CA VAL A 377 1.43 -2.80 -24.99
C VAL A 377 0.20 -3.70 -25.01
N GLU A 378 -0.97 -3.17 -24.65
CA GLU A 378 -2.23 -3.91 -24.60
C GLU A 378 -2.91 -3.99 -25.98
N ASP A 379 -2.84 -2.92 -26.76
CA ASP A 379 -3.46 -2.79 -28.09
C ASP A 379 -2.40 -2.42 -29.16
N PRO A 380 -1.53 -3.37 -29.53
CA PRO A 380 -0.45 -3.12 -30.49
C PRO A 380 -0.98 -2.78 -31.90
N ALA A 381 -2.22 -3.17 -32.23
CA ALA A 381 -2.82 -2.92 -33.54
C ALA A 381 -3.07 -1.43 -33.81
N ASN A 382 -3.30 -0.64 -32.76
CA ASN A 382 -3.51 0.80 -32.86
C ASN A 382 -2.24 1.62 -32.55
N SER A 383 -1.11 0.95 -32.31
CA SER A 383 0.17 1.60 -32.05
C SER A 383 0.56 2.52 -33.22
N GLY A 384 1.07 3.71 -32.88
CA GLY A 384 1.50 4.73 -33.86
C GLY A 384 0.43 5.72 -34.34
N ARG A 385 -0.87 5.52 -34.04
CA ARG A 385 -1.91 6.54 -34.31
C ARG A 385 -1.86 7.70 -33.31
N ILE A 386 -2.51 8.82 -33.60
CA ILE A 386 -2.60 9.93 -32.63
C ILE A 386 -3.43 9.46 -31.41
N PRO A 387 -2.99 9.69 -30.16
CA PRO A 387 -3.76 9.34 -28.97
C PRO A 387 -5.15 10.00 -28.97
N LEU A 388 -6.17 9.23 -28.59
CA LEU A 388 -7.55 9.71 -28.60
C LEU A 388 -7.74 10.90 -27.67
N CYS A 389 -7.12 10.89 -26.49
CA CYS A 389 -7.17 12.01 -25.56
C CYS A 389 -6.66 13.34 -26.17
N THR A 390 -5.65 13.30 -27.04
CA THR A 390 -5.15 14.49 -27.76
C THR A 390 -6.18 14.98 -28.77
N LEU A 391 -6.81 14.06 -29.52
CA LEU A 391 -7.89 14.41 -30.43
C LEU A 391 -9.07 15.04 -29.69
N MET A 392 -9.49 14.46 -28.56
CA MET A 392 -10.58 14.99 -27.73
C MET A 392 -10.26 16.33 -27.05
N SER A 393 -8.97 16.62 -26.82
CA SER A 393 -8.50 17.93 -26.37
C SER A 393 -8.52 18.99 -27.50
N GLN A 394 -8.43 18.58 -28.76
CA GLN A 394 -8.50 19.52 -29.89
C GLN A 394 -9.94 19.68 -30.42
N ASP A 395 -10.53 18.58 -30.88
CA ASP A 395 -11.92 18.52 -31.35
C ASP A 395 -12.57 17.20 -30.92
N SER A 396 -13.59 17.31 -30.06
CA SER A 396 -14.30 16.16 -29.51
C SER A 396 -15.41 15.63 -30.43
N ARG A 397 -15.81 16.39 -31.46
CA ARG A 397 -16.91 16.04 -32.37
C ARG A 397 -16.47 15.01 -33.43
N PRO A 398 -17.41 14.23 -34.00
CA PRO A 398 -18.84 14.16 -33.71
C PRO A 398 -19.21 13.23 -32.55
N TYR A 399 -18.25 12.51 -31.98
CA TYR A 399 -18.53 11.42 -31.04
C TYR A 399 -18.81 11.90 -29.61
N PHE A 400 -18.21 13.01 -29.21
CA PHE A 400 -18.36 13.62 -27.90
C PHE A 400 -18.67 15.11 -28.06
N ILE A 401 -19.29 15.70 -27.04
CA ILE A 401 -19.60 17.14 -27.01
C ILE A 401 -18.98 17.73 -25.75
N THR A 402 -18.01 18.64 -25.92
CA THR A 402 -17.47 19.40 -24.78
C THR A 402 -18.56 20.31 -24.20
N VAL A 403 -18.82 20.17 -22.90
CA VAL A 403 -19.85 20.96 -22.17
C VAL A 403 -19.27 21.80 -21.03
N PHE A 404 -18.05 21.52 -20.62
CA PHE A 404 -17.27 22.30 -19.65
C PHE A 404 -15.79 22.12 -19.93
N GLU A 405 -15.02 23.18 -19.69
CA GLU A 405 -13.58 23.19 -19.83
C GLU A 405 -12.98 24.21 -18.87
N ASN A 406 -11.91 23.82 -18.17
CA ASN A 406 -11.03 24.71 -17.44
C ASN A 406 -9.57 24.29 -17.63
N SER A 407 -8.65 24.86 -16.85
CA SER A 407 -7.21 24.67 -17.04
C SER A 407 -6.72 23.21 -16.93
N ASN A 408 -7.43 22.34 -16.22
CA ASN A 408 -7.01 20.96 -15.98
C ASN A 408 -8.02 19.91 -16.46
N TYR A 409 -9.31 20.25 -16.52
CA TYR A 409 -10.40 19.31 -16.75
C TYR A 409 -11.26 19.74 -17.94
N ARG A 410 -11.67 18.75 -18.73
CA ARG A 410 -12.67 18.91 -19.77
C ARG A 410 -13.78 17.88 -19.60
N VAL A 411 -15.04 18.32 -19.56
CA VAL A 411 -16.20 17.43 -19.46
C VAL A 411 -16.77 17.19 -20.85
N LEU A 412 -16.77 15.93 -21.25
CA LEU A 412 -17.28 15.43 -22.52
C LEU A 412 -18.63 14.76 -22.28
N LYS A 413 -19.70 15.35 -22.81
CA LYS A 413 -21.03 14.71 -22.87
C LYS A 413 -21.02 13.66 -23.98
N ILE A 414 -21.54 12.48 -23.66
CA ILE A 414 -21.70 11.37 -24.60
C ILE A 414 -23.13 11.44 -25.16
N PRO A 415 -23.33 11.72 -26.46
CA PRO A 415 -24.66 11.67 -27.05
C PRO A 415 -25.14 10.22 -27.09
N ASN A 416 -26.30 9.97 -26.49
CA ASN A 416 -27.03 8.74 -26.73
C ASN A 416 -27.44 8.75 -28.21
N GLU A 417 -27.07 7.70 -28.95
CA GLU A 417 -27.48 7.53 -30.35
C GLU A 417 -29.00 7.36 -30.47
#